data_AF-A0A351SCQ3-F1
#
_entry.id   AF-A0A351SCQ3-F1
#
_cell.length_a   1.000
_cell.length_b   1.000
_cell.length_c   1.000
_cell.angle_alpha   90.00
_cell.angle_beta   90.00
_cell.angle_gamma   90.00
#
_symmetry.space_group_name_H-M   'P 1'
#
loop_
_entity.id
_entity.type
_entity.pdbx_description
1 polymer ?
#
loop_
_entity_poly.entity_id
_entity_poly.type
_entity_poly.pdbx_seq_one_letter_code
_entity_poly.pdbx_strand_id
1 'polypeptide(L)'
;ADAVFQNMDIIEEEGYQYILVLAGDHVYKMNYETMLQEHIEKEADMTVGCIEVPTSEATQFGVMEVEQSMRIVAFEEKPEYPVQLS
;
A
#
# COMPACT_ATOMS: atom_id res chain seq x y z
N ALA A 1 6.27 -11.30 2.80
CA ALA A 1 5.22 -12.29 2.49
C ALA A 1 5.23 -13.47 3.46
N ASP A 2 6.37 -14.15 3.64
CA ASP A 2 6.46 -15.38 4.45
C ASP A 2 6.03 -15.21 5.93
N ALA A 3 6.39 -14.09 6.56
CA ALA A 3 6.05 -13.82 7.97
C ALA A 3 4.54 -13.72 8.27
N VAL A 4 3.73 -13.25 7.30
CA VAL A 4 2.26 -13.16 7.48
C VAL A 4 1.64 -14.55 7.30
N PHE A 5 2.08 -15.29 6.27
CA PHE A 5 1.60 -16.65 6.00
C PHE A 5 1.86 -17.62 7.16
N GLN A 6 3.01 -17.49 7.84
CA GLN A 6 3.33 -18.34 9.00
C GLN A 6 2.45 -18.08 10.22
N ASN A 7 1.73 -16.95 10.27
CA ASN A 7 0.84 -16.58 11.38
C ASN A 7 -0.63 -16.54 10.95
N MET A 8 -0.96 -17.10 9.78
CA MET A 8 -2.31 -17.01 9.21
C MET A 8 -3.37 -17.65 10.11
N ASP A 9 -3.02 -18.78 10.75
CA ASP A 9 -3.91 -19.48 11.70
C ASP A 9 -4.38 -18.56 12.85
N ILE A 10 -3.48 -17.71 13.38
CA ILE A 10 -3.79 -16.77 14.47
C ILE A 10 -4.72 -15.65 13.98
N ILE A 11 -4.49 -15.19 12.75
CA ILE A 11 -5.28 -14.10 12.14
C ILE A 11 -6.70 -14.58 11.83
N GLU A 12 -6.84 -15.81 11.35
CA GLU A 12 -8.14 -16.41 11.01
C GLU A 12 -9.00 -16.72 12.24
N GLU A 13 -8.40 -17.14 13.36
CA GLU A 13 -9.13 -17.47 14.60
C GLU A 13 -9.83 -16.25 15.23
N GLU A 14 -9.30 -15.05 15.03
CA GLU A 14 -9.76 -13.83 15.69
C GLU A 14 -10.89 -13.10 14.92
N GLY A 15 -11.16 -13.46 13.67
CA GLY A 15 -12.30 -12.95 12.89
C GLY A 15 -12.22 -11.46 12.55
N TYR A 16 -11.03 -10.91 12.34
CA TYR A 16 -10.85 -9.51 11.96
C TYR A 16 -11.48 -9.21 10.59
N GLN A 17 -12.23 -8.10 10.50
CA GLN A 17 -12.84 -7.65 9.24
C GLN A 17 -11.83 -6.97 8.29
N TYR A 18 -10.81 -6.32 8.85
CA TYR A 18 -9.79 -5.59 8.10
C TYR A 18 -8.42 -5.83 8.73
N ILE A 19 -7.39 -5.98 7.89
CA ILE A 19 -6.01 -6.17 8.30
C ILE A 19 -5.18 -5.00 7.81
N LEU A 20 -4.49 -4.31 8.73
CA LEU A 20 -3.57 -3.23 8.41
C LEU A 20 -2.12 -3.74 8.48
N VAL A 21 -1.42 -3.75 7.35
CA VAL A 21 -0.01 -4.15 7.27
C VAL A 21 0.88 -2.91 7.29
N LEU A 22 1.77 -2.81 8.28
CA LEU A 22 2.67 -1.67 8.46
C LEU A 22 4.14 -2.08 8.42
N ALA A 23 4.97 -1.29 7.73
CA ALA A 23 6.42 -1.40 7.77
C ALA A 23 6.94 -0.77 9.08
N GLY A 24 7.67 -1.55 9.88
CA GLY A 24 8.15 -1.14 11.21
C GLY A 24 9.46 -0.34 11.22
N ASP A 25 10.06 -0.11 10.06
CA ASP A 25 11.35 0.56 9.85
C ASP A 25 11.22 2.04 9.46
N HIS A 26 10.00 2.55 9.30
CA HIS A 26 9.74 3.96 8.98
C HIS A 26 9.23 4.73 10.20
N VAL A 27 9.81 5.92 10.45
CA VAL A 27 9.32 6.87 11.45
C VAL A 27 8.40 7.89 10.78
N TYR A 28 7.10 7.77 10.99
CA TYR A 28 6.10 8.70 10.43
C TYR A 28 4.87 8.83 11.33
N LYS A 29 4.01 9.79 11.02
CA LYS A 29 2.67 9.93 11.61
C LYS A 29 1.65 9.92 10.48
N MET A 30 0.69 8.99 10.55
CA MET A 30 -0.41 8.88 9.60
C MET A 30 -1.71 8.63 10.36
N ASN A 31 -2.81 9.24 9.91
CA ASN A 31 -4.13 8.87 10.37
C ASN A 31 -4.68 7.74 9.49
N TYR A 32 -4.65 6.51 9.99
CA TYR A 32 -5.14 5.34 9.25
C TYR A 32 -6.66 5.29 9.12
N GLU A 33 -7.41 6.08 9.91
CA GLU A 33 -8.88 6.14 9.81
C GLU A 33 -9.31 6.60 8.41
N THR A 34 -8.65 7.61 7.84
CA THR A 34 -8.92 8.10 6.49
C THR A 34 -8.66 7.03 5.43
N MET A 35 -7.56 6.27 5.59
CA MET A 35 -7.22 5.19 4.67
C MET A 35 -8.23 4.03 4.75
N LEU A 36 -8.67 3.68 5.97
CA LEU A 36 -9.69 2.66 6.18
C LEU A 36 -11.06 3.09 5.64
N GLN A 37 -11.44 4.36 5.82
CA GLN A 37 -12.67 4.90 5.24
C GLN A 37 -12.66 4.81 3.72
N GLU A 38 -11.58 5.24 3.05
CA GLU A 38 -11.46 5.08 1.60
C GLU A 38 -11.52 3.62 1.15
N HIS A 39 -10.87 2.71 1.89
CA HIS A 39 -10.90 1.28 1.60
C HIS A 39 -12.33 0.72 1.61
N ILE A 40 -13.11 1.09 2.64
CA ILE A 40 -14.52 0.68 2.79
C ILE A 40 -15.39 1.32 1.71
N GLU A 41 -15.27 2.63 1.51
CA GLU A 41 -16.09 3.37 0.55
C GLU A 41 -15.89 2.93 -0.90
N LYS A 42 -14.65 2.53 -1.24
CA LYS A 42 -14.31 2.02 -2.58
C LYS A 42 -14.58 0.51 -2.74
N GLU A 43 -14.98 -0.18 -1.67
CA GLU A 43 -15.09 -1.64 -1.62
C GLU A 43 -13.83 -2.32 -2.18
N ALA A 44 -12.66 -1.77 -1.85
CA ALA A 44 -11.40 -2.19 -2.45
C ALA A 44 -10.92 -3.52 -1.86
N ASP A 45 -10.42 -4.44 -2.68
CA ASP A 45 -9.77 -5.66 -2.19
C ASP A 45 -8.51 -5.36 -1.38
N MET A 46 -7.81 -4.28 -1.75
CA MET A 46 -6.57 -3.82 -1.11
C MET A 46 -6.42 -2.31 -1.31
N THR A 47 -5.95 -1.63 -0.27
CA THR A 47 -5.57 -0.21 -0.34
C THR A 47 -4.12 -0.07 0.08
N VAL A 48 -3.35 0.70 -0.68
CA VAL A 48 -1.94 0.98 -0.39
C VAL A 48 -1.74 2.46 -0.11
N GLY A 49 -1.05 2.76 0.99
CA GLY A 49 -0.65 4.12 1.31
C GLY A 49 0.58 4.51 0.49
N CYS A 50 0.43 5.53 -0.36
CA CYS A 50 1.49 6.04 -1.21
C CYS A 50 1.92 7.44 -0.76
N ILE A 51 3.17 7.78 -1.04
CA ILE A 51 3.70 9.13 -0.88
C ILE A 51 4.15 9.64 -2.24
N GLU A 52 3.94 10.93 -2.49
CA GLU A 52 4.53 11.59 -3.65
C GLU A 52 5.99 11.90 -3.37
N VAL A 53 6.88 11.42 -4.24
CA VAL A 53 8.32 11.69 -4.18
C VAL A 53 8.80 12.23 -5.53
N PRO A 54 9.87 13.03 -5.57
CA PRO A 54 10.50 13.41 -6.82
C PRO A 54 10.93 12.18 -7.62
N THR A 55 10.80 12.21 -8.95
CA THR A 55 11.18 11.10 -9.84
C THR A 55 12.63 10.65 -9.64
N SER A 56 13.54 11.55 -9.27
CA SER A 56 14.93 11.22 -8.96
C SER A 56 15.12 10.31 -7.74
N GLU A 57 14.16 10.28 -6.81
CA GLU A 57 14.18 9.48 -5.59
C GLU A 57 13.35 8.19 -5.71
N ALA A 58 12.44 8.13 -6.68
CA ALA A 58 11.52 7.02 -6.89
C ALA A 58 12.20 5.66 -7.17
N THR A 59 13.46 5.65 -7.60
CA THR A 59 14.26 4.44 -7.83
C THR A 59 14.47 3.58 -6.57
N GLN A 60 14.28 4.17 -5.38
CA GLN A 60 14.41 3.46 -4.10
C GLN A 60 13.10 2.84 -3.59
N PHE A 61 11.99 3.15 -4.26
CA PHE A 61 10.64 2.79 -3.82
C PHE A 61 9.94 1.86 -4.83
N GLY A 62 8.82 1.28 -4.40
CA GLY A 62 7.84 0.72 -5.33
C GLY A 62 7.02 1.86 -5.94
N VAL A 63 7.02 1.95 -7.27
CA VAL A 63 6.28 2.97 -8.02
C VAL A 63 4.95 2.38 -8.49
N MET A 64 3.87 3.12 -8.30
CA MET A 64 2.52 2.72 -8.68
C MET A 64 1.98 3.61 -9.78
N GLU A 65 1.31 3.00 -10.75
CA GLU A 65 0.46 3.68 -11.71
C GLU A 65 -0.97 3.66 -11.20
N VAL A 66 -1.62 4.83 -11.19
CA VAL A 66 -3.03 4.94 -10.84
C VAL A 66 -3.78 5.63 -11.96
N GLU A 67 -5.01 5.19 -12.23
CA GLU A 67 -5.92 5.94 -13.11
C GLU A 67 -6.64 7.05 -12.31
N GLN A 68 -7.45 7.88 -12.99
CA GLN A 68 -8.17 9.00 -12.37
C GLN A 68 -9.05 8.63 -11.16
N SER A 69 -9.51 7.38 -11.08
CA SER A 69 -10.30 6.85 -9.96
C SER A 69 -9.46 6.50 -8.72
N MET A 70 -8.14 6.72 -8.75
CA MET A 70 -7.14 6.25 -7.79
C MET A 70 -7.03 4.72 -7.72
N ARG A 71 -7.49 4.00 -8.75
CA ARG A 71 -7.27 2.56 -8.87
C ARG A 71 -5.87 2.30 -9.38
N ILE A 72 -5.14 1.43 -8.68
CA ILE A 72 -3.81 0.97 -9.09
C ILE A 72 -3.96 0.08 -10.34
N VAL A 73 -3.26 0.42 -11.42
CA VAL A 73 -3.28 -0.34 -12.69
C VAL A 73 -1.92 -0.99 -13.00
N ALA A 74 -0.83 -0.50 -12.41
CA ALA A 74 0.49 -1.11 -12.51
C ALA A 74 1.34 -0.83 -11.25
N PHE A 75 2.33 -1.69 -11.04
CA PHE A 75 3.32 -1.57 -9.96
C PHE A 75 4.69 -2.04 -10.45
N GLU A 76 5.73 -1.26 -10.15
CA GLU A 76 7.13 -1.59 -10.45
C GLU A 76 7.99 -1.39 -9.20
N GLU A 77 8.71 -2.43 -8.78
CA GLU A 77 9.60 -2.36 -7.61
C GLU A 77 10.97 -1.82 -8.01
N LYS A 78 11.37 -0.67 -7.43
CA LYS A 78 12.68 -0.03 -7.62
C LYS A 78 13.06 0.13 -9.10
N PRO A 79 12.25 0.85 -9.89
CA PRO A 79 12.52 1.03 -11.31
C PRO A 79 13.86 1.76 -11.53
N GLU A 80 14.64 1.33 -12.52
CA GLU A 80 15.84 2.08 -12.94
C GLU A 80 15.49 3.42 -13.60
N TYR A 81 14.32 3.48 -14.25
CA TYR A 81 13.81 4.67 -14.95
C TYR A 81 12.37 4.97 -14.51
N PRO A 82 12.17 5.59 -13.33
CA PRO A 82 10.84 5.97 -12.89
C PRO A 82 10.25 6.98 -13.87
N VAL A 83 9.12 6.62 -14.46
CA VAL A 83 8.31 7.51 -15.28
C VAL A 83 7.26 8.18 -14.40
N GLN A 84 6.99 9.46 -14.67
CA GLN A 84 5.79 10.08 -14.14
C GLN A 84 4.60 9.47 -14.87
N LEU A 85 3.90 8.57 -14.19
CA LEU A 85 2.71 7.92 -14.74
C LEU A 85 1.54 8.88 -14.50
N SER A 86 0.89 9.28 -15.60
CA SER A 86 -0.06 10.40 -15.68
C SER A 86 -1.46 10.08 -15.20
#